data_AF-A0A3C2E2G5-F1
#
_entry.id   AF-A0A3C2E2G5-F1
#
_cell.length_a   1.000
_cell.length_b   1.000
_cell.length_c   1.000
_cell.angle_alpha   90.00
_cell.angle_beta   90.00
_cell.angle_gamma   90.00
#
_symmetry.space_group_name_H-M   'P 1'
#
loop_
_entity.id
_entity.type
_entity.pdbx_description
1 polymer ?
#
loop_
_entity_poly.entity_id
_entity_poly.type
_entity_poly.pdbx_seq_one_letter_code
_entity_poly.pdbx_strand_id
1 'polypeptide(L)'
;MKSIIAGGFALVLALGAPAIAQELNASQRDAVVAAAAAAVEENFYDSERGAAIAAELREAWQSGAFSDADTAETLADALRDRLHVHDNHFAVRRAPPGAPRGESGPDEAGERAWLAAMARTNYGFQEVSILPGNVGYIDMREFAPTQLGGDTALAALNFVENTDAVIFDMRQNRGGAPSMVQFLISHFLDPREETIINTFVSSARDYPSELQALAWLPGESRPDVPLYVLTSGRTGSAG
;
A
#
# COMPACT_ATOMS: atom_id res chain seq x y z
N MET A 1 -18.12 -5.17 -4.09
CA MET A 1 -16.89 -5.38 -4.87
C MET A 1 -15.74 -5.42 -3.88
N LYS A 2 -14.99 -6.53 -3.82
CA LYS A 2 -13.91 -6.71 -2.84
C LYS A 2 -12.73 -5.83 -3.25
N SER A 3 -12.52 -4.74 -2.51
CA SER A 3 -11.40 -3.83 -2.69
C SER A 3 -10.11 -4.57 -2.35
N ILE A 4 -9.26 -4.80 -3.35
CA ILE A 4 -7.91 -5.34 -3.15
C ILE A 4 -7.03 -4.17 -2.72
N ILE A 5 -6.84 -4.02 -1.41
CA ILE A 5 -5.86 -3.12 -0.83
C ILE A 5 -4.50 -3.81 -0.98
N ALA A 6 -3.54 -3.12 -1.62
CA ALA A 6 -2.15 -3.54 -1.68
C ALA A 6 -1.66 -3.87 -0.24
N GLY A 7 -1.27 -5.11 -0.04
CA GLY A 7 -1.12 -5.72 1.29
C GLY A 7 -0.05 -5.04 2.13
N GLY A 8 -0.49 -4.29 3.13
CA GLY A 8 0.26 -4.10 4.37
C GLY A 8 -0.18 -5.17 5.36
N PHE A 9 0.77 -5.91 5.94
CA PHE A 9 0.48 -6.86 7.02
C PHE A 9 0.22 -6.09 8.32
N ALA A 10 -1.05 -5.74 8.55
CA ALA A 10 -1.51 -5.24 9.83
C ALA A 10 -2.03 -6.41 10.68
N LEU A 11 -1.23 -6.86 11.66
CA LEU A 11 -1.73 -7.76 12.69
C LEU A 11 -2.47 -6.93 13.74
N VAL A 12 -3.80 -6.99 13.70
CA VAL A 12 -4.66 -6.32 14.67
C VAL A 12 -5.05 -7.32 15.77
N LEU A 13 -4.39 -7.22 16.93
CA LEU A 13 -4.73 -8.00 18.12
C LEU A 13 -5.80 -7.26 18.93
N ALA A 14 -7.00 -7.85 18.99
CA ALA A 14 -8.14 -7.34 19.76
C ALA A 14 -8.16 -7.95 21.17
N LEU A 15 -7.70 -7.17 22.13
CA LEU A 15 -7.92 -7.39 23.57
C LEU A 15 -8.98 -6.39 24.06
N GLY A 16 -10.15 -6.90 24.46
CA GLY A 16 -11.27 -6.07 24.90
C GLY A 16 -11.16 -5.71 26.38
N ALA A 17 -10.83 -4.45 26.69
CA ALA A 17 -11.00 -3.79 27.99
C ALA A 17 -10.77 -2.26 27.84
N PRO A 18 -11.26 -1.39 28.75
CA PRO A 18 -11.38 0.06 28.52
C PRO A 18 -10.03 0.81 28.49
N ALA A 19 -10.10 2.10 28.17
CA ALA A 19 -9.01 3.04 27.87
C ALA A 19 -8.11 3.46 29.06
N ILE A 20 -7.83 2.54 29.98
CA ILE A 20 -6.66 2.62 30.86
C ILE A 20 -5.57 1.81 30.15
N ALA A 21 -4.30 2.19 30.28
CA ALA A 21 -3.18 1.35 29.84
C ALA A 21 -3.40 -0.04 30.43
N GLN A 22 -3.82 -0.99 29.59
CA GLN A 22 -4.23 -2.30 30.08
C GLN A 22 -2.95 -3.01 30.47
N GLU A 23 -2.69 -3.08 31.77
CA GLU A 23 -1.61 -3.91 32.28
C GLU A 23 -1.83 -5.33 31.79
N LEU A 24 -0.82 -5.86 31.10
CA LEU A 24 -0.80 -7.23 30.62
C LEU A 24 -0.09 -8.09 31.64
N ASN A 25 -0.80 -9.09 32.17
CA ASN A 25 -0.14 -10.14 32.94
C ASN A 25 0.72 -11.01 32.00
N ALA A 26 1.64 -11.79 32.58
CA ALA A 26 2.56 -12.64 31.82
C ALA A 26 1.83 -13.56 30.82
N SER A 27 0.74 -14.21 31.25
CA SER A 27 -0.04 -15.10 30.37
C SER A 27 -0.68 -14.36 29.18
N GLN A 28 -1.11 -13.12 29.37
CA GLN A 28 -1.64 -12.28 28.28
C GLN A 28 -0.55 -11.87 27.30
N ARG A 29 0.64 -11.48 27.80
CA ARG A 29 1.80 -11.16 26.93
C ARG A 29 2.22 -12.37 26.11
N ASP A 30 2.36 -13.51 26.76
CA ASP A 30 2.72 -14.78 26.15
C ASP A 30 1.75 -15.16 25.02
N ALA A 31 0.44 -15.05 25.27
CA ALA A 31 -0.57 -15.31 24.26
C ALA A 31 -0.48 -14.35 23.06
N VAL A 32 -0.19 -13.07 23.30
CA VAL A 32 -0.03 -12.06 22.24
C VAL A 32 1.20 -12.32 21.38
N VAL A 33 2.34 -12.61 22.00
CA VAL A 33 3.59 -12.88 21.28
C VAL A 33 3.49 -14.18 20.48
N ALA A 34 2.89 -15.23 21.06
CA ALA A 34 2.63 -16.48 20.36
C ALA A 34 1.68 -16.27 19.15
N ALA A 35 0.61 -15.50 19.31
CA ALA A 35 -0.30 -15.17 18.22
C ALA A 35 0.38 -14.32 17.14
N ALA A 36 1.30 -13.42 17.51
CA ALA A 36 2.08 -12.65 16.55
C ALA A 36 3.00 -13.52 15.71
N ALA A 37 3.75 -14.44 16.33
CA ALA A 37 4.60 -15.38 15.61
C ALA A 37 3.78 -16.29 14.68
N ALA A 38 2.65 -16.82 15.15
CA ALA A 38 1.76 -17.63 14.31
C ALA A 38 1.20 -16.84 13.12
N ALA A 39 0.76 -15.60 13.34
CA ALA A 39 0.23 -14.77 12.26
C ALA A 39 1.28 -14.46 11.18
N VAL A 40 2.54 -14.24 11.58
CA VAL A 40 3.65 -14.06 10.62
C VAL A 40 3.88 -15.35 9.83
N GLU A 41 3.98 -16.48 10.51
CA GLU A 41 4.22 -17.78 9.86
C GLU A 41 3.11 -18.16 8.87
N GLU A 42 1.85 -17.94 9.25
CA GLU A 42 0.68 -18.32 8.45
C GLU A 42 0.45 -17.39 7.26
N ASN A 43 0.76 -16.10 7.41
CA ASN A 43 0.29 -15.10 6.45
C ASN A 43 1.41 -14.44 5.65
N PHE A 44 2.67 -14.47 6.07
CA PHE A 44 3.75 -13.85 5.29
C PHE A 44 3.83 -14.47 3.89
N TYR A 45 4.01 -13.64 2.86
CA TYR A 45 3.86 -14.08 1.46
C TYR A 45 4.91 -15.14 1.05
N ASP A 46 6.07 -15.12 1.69
CA ASP A 46 7.14 -16.11 1.56
C ASP A 46 7.10 -17.01 2.80
N SER A 47 6.66 -18.25 2.63
CA SER A 47 6.43 -19.16 3.75
C SER A 47 7.71 -19.55 4.50
N GLU A 48 8.83 -19.71 3.81
CA GLU A 48 10.12 -20.04 4.42
C GLU A 48 10.63 -18.87 5.26
N ARG A 49 10.57 -17.66 4.70
CA ARG A 49 10.95 -16.45 5.42
C ARG A 49 10.00 -16.14 6.58
N GLY A 50 8.69 -16.36 6.40
CA GLY A 50 7.69 -16.23 7.45
C GLY A 50 7.98 -17.15 8.64
N ALA A 51 8.30 -18.42 8.37
CA ALA A 51 8.69 -19.39 9.38
C ALA A 51 9.98 -18.98 10.12
N ALA A 52 10.98 -18.46 9.41
CA ALA A 52 12.22 -17.95 10.03
C ALA A 52 11.95 -16.77 10.98
N ILE A 53 11.18 -15.76 10.53
CA ILE A 53 10.84 -14.60 11.38
C ILE A 53 10.03 -15.04 12.60
N ALA A 54 9.09 -15.97 12.44
CA ALA A 54 8.31 -16.51 13.54
C ALA A 54 9.18 -17.27 14.55
N ALA A 55 10.17 -18.03 14.08
CA ALA A 55 11.13 -18.71 14.94
C ALA A 55 11.98 -17.70 15.76
N GLU A 56 12.47 -16.63 15.12
CA GLU A 56 13.22 -15.56 15.79
C GLU A 56 12.39 -14.83 16.86
N LEU A 57 11.10 -14.58 16.59
CA LEU A 57 10.18 -14.01 17.58
C LEU A 57 9.97 -14.95 18.78
N ARG A 58 9.85 -16.25 18.53
CA ARG A 58 9.70 -17.26 19.59
C ARG A 58 10.97 -17.39 20.44
N GLU A 59 12.15 -17.33 19.82
CA GLU A 59 13.42 -17.33 20.54
C GLU A 59 13.57 -16.07 21.43
N ALA A 60 13.22 -14.91 20.89
CA ALA A 60 13.17 -13.65 21.64
C ALA A 60 12.25 -13.77 22.86
N TRP A 61 11.08 -14.35 22.66
CA TRP A 61 10.12 -14.57 23.71
C TRP A 61 10.67 -15.48 24.81
N GLN A 62 11.26 -16.61 24.44
CA GLN A 62 11.87 -17.56 25.39
C GLN A 62 13.05 -16.96 26.16
N SER A 63 13.80 -16.04 25.55
CA SER A 63 14.89 -15.30 26.22
C SER A 63 14.41 -14.16 27.12
N GLY A 64 13.10 -13.91 27.18
CA GLY A 64 12.51 -12.88 28.05
C GLY A 64 12.48 -11.48 27.43
N ALA A 65 12.68 -11.32 26.11
CA ALA A 65 12.76 -10.01 25.46
C ALA A 65 11.51 -9.12 25.60
N PHE A 66 10.37 -9.69 26.03
CA PHE A 66 9.11 -8.99 26.26
C PHE A 66 8.72 -8.91 27.74
N SER A 67 9.63 -9.22 28.67
CA SER A 67 9.33 -9.26 30.12
C SER A 67 8.87 -7.91 30.67
N ASP A 68 9.44 -6.83 30.15
CA ASP A 68 9.26 -5.46 30.63
C ASP A 68 8.13 -4.72 29.88
N ALA A 69 7.47 -5.40 28.92
CA ALA A 69 6.39 -4.85 28.12
C ALA A 69 5.05 -4.98 28.85
N ASP A 70 4.90 -4.25 29.95
CA ASP A 70 3.77 -4.40 30.88
C ASP A 70 2.43 -3.87 30.38
N THR A 71 2.40 -3.20 29.22
CA THR A 71 1.17 -2.66 28.62
C THR A 71 0.98 -3.16 27.19
N ALA A 72 -0.26 -3.13 26.71
CA ALA A 72 -0.54 -3.46 25.31
C ALA A 72 0.23 -2.56 24.32
N GLU A 73 0.40 -1.29 24.66
CA GLU A 73 1.14 -0.32 23.85
C GLU A 73 2.65 -0.64 23.81
N THR A 74 3.27 -0.89 24.96
CA THR A 74 4.71 -1.22 25.03
C THR A 74 5.02 -2.57 24.37
N LEU A 75 4.13 -3.55 24.48
CA LEU A 75 4.26 -4.83 23.79
C LEU A 75 4.11 -4.68 22.28
N ALA A 76 3.16 -3.87 21.82
CA ALA A 76 2.98 -3.60 20.39
C ALA A 76 4.20 -2.90 19.79
N ASP A 77 4.77 -1.91 20.48
CA ASP A 77 5.99 -1.23 20.05
C ASP A 77 7.19 -2.19 19.99
N ALA A 78 7.39 -3.02 21.03
CA ALA A 78 8.48 -4.01 21.06
C ALA A 78 8.36 -5.03 19.92
N LEU A 79 7.15 -5.53 19.65
CA LEU A 79 6.89 -6.44 18.52
C LEU A 79 7.13 -5.75 17.18
N ARG A 80 6.63 -4.51 17.01
CA ARG A 80 6.83 -3.71 15.78
C ARG A 80 8.31 -3.52 15.50
N ASP A 81 9.08 -3.03 16.47
CA ASP A 81 10.48 -2.68 16.27
C ASP A 81 11.30 -3.91 15.87
N ARG A 82 10.95 -5.08 16.43
CA ARG A 82 11.59 -6.35 16.08
C ARG A 82 11.14 -6.90 14.72
N LEU A 83 9.92 -6.61 14.27
CA LEU A 83 9.42 -7.03 12.96
C LEU A 83 9.89 -6.10 11.82
N HIS A 84 10.00 -4.81 12.07
CA HIS A 84 10.39 -3.79 11.08
C HIS A 84 11.77 -4.04 10.47
N VAL A 85 12.68 -4.69 11.19
CA VAL A 85 14.00 -5.06 10.64
C VAL A 85 13.89 -6.06 9.47
N HIS A 86 12.80 -6.82 9.41
CA HIS A 86 12.55 -7.79 8.34
C HIS A 86 11.71 -7.21 7.21
N ASP A 87 10.73 -6.37 7.55
CA ASP A 87 9.83 -5.70 6.61
C ASP A 87 9.17 -4.46 7.25
N ASN A 88 9.32 -3.29 6.61
CA ASN A 88 8.71 -2.03 7.04
C ASN A 88 7.17 -2.01 6.91
N HIS A 89 6.57 -3.01 6.26
CA HIS A 89 5.11 -3.13 6.12
C HIS A 89 4.44 -3.82 7.32
N PHE A 90 5.22 -4.40 8.24
CA PHE A 90 4.65 -4.93 9.47
C PHE A 90 4.10 -3.81 10.33
N ALA A 91 2.83 -3.90 10.71
CA ALA A 91 2.25 -3.01 11.69
C ALA A 91 1.64 -3.83 12.84
N VAL A 92 2.06 -3.51 14.06
CA VAL A 92 1.47 -4.05 15.29
C VAL A 92 0.78 -2.91 16.02
N ARG A 93 -0.53 -3.05 16.23
CA ARG A 93 -1.36 -2.01 16.86
C ARG A 93 -2.37 -2.63 17.80
N ARG A 94 -2.67 -1.95 18.90
CA ARG A 94 -3.80 -2.27 19.77
C ARG A 94 -5.11 -2.00 19.02
N ALA A 95 -6.00 -2.99 18.99
CA ALA A 95 -7.35 -2.75 18.46
C ALA A 95 -8.19 -1.93 19.45
N PRO A 96 -9.03 -0.99 18.99
CA PRO A 96 -9.97 -0.32 19.87
C PRO A 96 -10.98 -1.33 20.47
N PRO A 97 -11.49 -1.07 21.69
CA PRO A 97 -12.48 -1.95 22.32
C PRO A 97 -13.72 -2.13 21.44
N GLY A 98 -14.12 -3.38 21.21
CA GLY A 98 -15.28 -3.71 20.37
C GLY A 98 -15.04 -3.67 18.86
N ALA A 99 -13.79 -3.49 18.41
CA ALA A 99 -13.45 -3.63 17.00
C ALA A 99 -13.84 -5.03 16.49
N PRO A 100 -14.56 -5.14 15.35
CA PRO A 100 -14.79 -6.41 14.71
C PRO A 100 -13.45 -7.11 14.43
N ARG A 101 -13.37 -8.42 14.71
CA ARG A 101 -12.24 -9.23 14.27
C ARG A 101 -12.43 -9.52 12.77
N GLY A 102 -11.61 -8.87 11.94
CA GLY A 102 -11.68 -8.99 10.48
C GLY A 102 -12.44 -7.85 9.81
N GLU A 103 -11.83 -7.32 8.75
CA GLU A 103 -12.34 -6.31 7.80
C GLU A 103 -13.14 -5.14 8.41
N SER A 104 -12.42 -4.11 8.87
CA SER A 104 -13.01 -2.77 9.05
C SER A 104 -12.79 -1.95 7.77
N GLY A 105 -13.73 -2.07 6.83
CA GLY A 105 -13.92 -1.05 5.81
C GLY A 105 -14.48 0.23 6.43
N PRO A 106 -14.29 1.40 5.80
CA PRO A 106 -14.94 2.63 6.24
C PRO A 106 -16.47 2.42 6.27
N ASP A 107 -17.12 2.99 7.28
CA ASP A 107 -18.59 3.10 7.26
C ASP A 107 -19.03 4.07 6.15
N GLU A 108 -20.34 4.19 5.92
CA GLU A 108 -20.86 5.06 4.85
C GLU A 108 -20.39 6.51 4.96
N ALA A 109 -20.20 7.02 6.19
CA ALA A 109 -19.72 8.38 6.39
C ALA A 109 -18.23 8.51 6.03
N GLY A 110 -17.43 7.52 6.42
CA GLY A 110 -16.03 7.39 6.05
C GLY A 110 -15.83 7.29 4.53
N GLU A 111 -16.65 6.48 3.86
CA GLU A 111 -16.60 6.32 2.41
C GLU A 111 -16.93 7.64 1.71
N ARG A 112 -18.01 8.33 2.12
CA ARG A 112 -18.34 9.64 1.55
C ARG A 112 -17.23 10.67 1.77
N ALA A 113 -16.63 10.68 2.96
CA ALA A 113 -15.53 11.60 3.28
C ALA A 113 -14.29 11.31 2.43
N TRP A 114 -13.98 10.04 2.20
CA TRP A 114 -12.88 9.58 1.35
C TRP A 114 -13.11 9.98 -0.12
N LEU A 115 -14.29 9.70 -0.68
CA LEU A 115 -14.65 10.12 -2.05
C LEU A 115 -14.54 11.63 -2.23
N ALA A 116 -15.05 12.41 -1.26
CA ALA A 116 -14.94 13.86 -1.30
C ALA A 116 -13.49 14.35 -1.17
N ALA A 117 -12.63 13.63 -0.44
CA ALA A 117 -11.21 13.96 -0.35
C ALA A 117 -10.48 13.73 -1.68
N MET A 118 -10.72 12.61 -2.36
CA MET A 118 -10.16 12.32 -3.68
C MET A 118 -10.56 13.37 -4.71
N ALA A 119 -11.84 13.77 -4.73
CA ALA A 119 -12.31 14.80 -5.66
C ALA A 119 -11.62 16.17 -5.40
N ARG A 120 -11.39 16.55 -4.13
CA ARG A 120 -10.73 17.81 -3.79
C ARG A 120 -9.26 17.87 -4.21
N THR A 121 -8.60 16.72 -4.37
CA THR A 121 -7.20 16.62 -4.80
C THR A 121 -7.07 16.32 -6.30
N ASN A 122 -8.15 16.46 -7.08
CA ASN A 122 -8.21 16.03 -8.48
C ASN A 122 -7.67 14.61 -8.66
N TYR A 123 -8.04 13.71 -7.74
CA TYR A 123 -7.66 12.30 -7.81
C TYR A 123 -6.14 12.07 -7.83
N GLY A 124 -5.39 13.03 -7.29
CA GLY A 124 -3.93 13.01 -7.23
C GLY A 124 -3.25 13.92 -8.26
N PHE A 125 -3.94 14.42 -9.28
CA PHE A 125 -3.36 15.30 -10.31
C PHE A 125 -3.35 16.76 -9.84
N GLN A 126 -2.24 17.20 -9.27
CA GLN A 126 -2.12 18.54 -8.69
C GLN A 126 -1.87 19.62 -9.75
N GLU A 127 -1.02 19.32 -10.74
CA GLU A 127 -0.64 20.27 -11.78
C GLU A 127 -0.39 19.52 -13.10
N VAL A 128 -0.82 20.13 -14.19
CA VAL A 128 -0.43 19.74 -15.55
C VAL A 128 -0.04 21.00 -16.31
N SER A 129 1.15 21.00 -16.91
CA SER A 129 1.67 22.16 -17.64
C SER A 129 2.60 21.75 -18.78
N ILE A 130 2.90 22.70 -19.68
CA ILE A 130 3.92 22.53 -20.73
C ILE A 130 5.06 23.49 -20.39
N LEU A 131 6.23 22.92 -20.11
CA LEU A 131 7.46 23.64 -19.77
C LEU A 131 8.17 24.16 -21.04
N PRO A 132 9.10 25.12 -20.91
CA PRO A 132 9.94 25.55 -22.03
C PRO A 132 10.63 24.38 -22.73
N GLY A 133 10.69 24.42 -24.06
CA GLY A 133 11.19 23.30 -24.86
C GLY A 133 10.15 22.21 -25.13
N ASN A 134 8.86 22.53 -24.97
CA ASN A 134 7.72 21.63 -25.28
C ASN A 134 7.75 20.33 -24.46
N VAL A 135 8.04 20.44 -23.16
CA VAL A 135 8.07 19.30 -22.24
C VAL A 135 6.80 19.27 -21.41
N GLY A 136 6.02 18.21 -21.52
CA GLY A 136 4.85 17.97 -20.67
C GLY A 136 5.28 17.71 -19.23
N TYR A 137 4.57 18.29 -18.27
CA TYR A 137 4.84 18.12 -16.84
C TYR A 137 3.54 17.78 -16.11
N ILE A 138 3.57 16.74 -15.28
CA ILE A 138 2.46 16.27 -14.46
C ILE A 138 2.94 16.12 -13.01
N ASP A 139 2.47 16.98 -12.09
CA ASP A 139 2.62 16.78 -10.63
C ASP A 139 1.49 15.86 -10.17
N MET A 140 1.84 14.62 -9.83
CA MET A 140 0.87 13.63 -9.35
C MET A 140 1.27 13.13 -7.97
N ARG A 141 0.33 13.24 -7.02
CA ARG A 141 0.58 13.08 -5.58
C ARG A 141 -0.08 11.84 -4.98
N GLU A 142 -0.92 11.16 -5.74
CA GLU A 142 -1.61 9.94 -5.33
C GLU A 142 -2.13 9.20 -6.56
N PHE A 143 -2.22 7.88 -6.49
CA PHE A 143 -2.90 7.04 -7.47
C PHE A 143 -4.33 6.77 -7.00
N ALA A 144 -5.29 7.64 -7.31
CA ALA A 144 -6.70 7.32 -7.05
C ALA A 144 -7.19 6.18 -7.98
N PRO A 145 -8.14 5.32 -7.56
CA PRO A 145 -8.69 4.28 -8.45
C PRO A 145 -9.23 4.86 -9.76
N THR A 146 -8.99 4.18 -10.89
CA THR A 146 -9.46 4.62 -12.22
C THR A 146 -10.98 4.78 -12.33
N GLN A 147 -11.75 4.05 -11.52
CA GLN A 147 -13.20 4.22 -11.43
C GLN A 147 -13.60 5.62 -10.95
N LEU A 148 -12.71 6.33 -10.25
CA LEU A 148 -12.92 7.70 -9.78
C LEU A 148 -12.13 8.71 -10.60
N GLY A 149 -10.85 8.43 -10.86
CA GLY A 149 -9.90 9.38 -11.44
C GLY A 149 -9.59 9.18 -12.93
N GLY A 150 -10.17 8.17 -13.59
CA GLY A 150 -9.81 7.80 -14.96
C GLY A 150 -9.97 8.94 -15.96
N ASP A 151 -11.08 9.68 -15.90
CA ASP A 151 -11.32 10.83 -16.79
C ASP A 151 -10.33 11.97 -16.54
N THR A 152 -9.91 12.18 -15.28
CA THR A 152 -8.91 13.20 -14.93
C THR A 152 -7.53 12.80 -15.44
N ALA A 153 -7.16 11.52 -15.30
CA ALA A 153 -5.93 10.98 -15.85
C ALA A 153 -5.89 11.12 -17.38
N LEU A 154 -6.98 10.77 -18.07
CA LEU A 154 -7.07 10.93 -19.52
C LEU A 154 -6.96 12.41 -19.94
N ALA A 155 -7.61 13.32 -19.22
CA ALA A 155 -7.50 14.76 -19.49
C ALA A 155 -6.05 15.27 -19.32
N ALA A 156 -5.34 14.81 -18.29
CA ALA A 156 -3.93 15.15 -18.08
C ALA A 156 -3.03 14.63 -19.20
N LEU A 157 -3.23 13.39 -19.63
CA LEU A 157 -2.49 12.77 -20.74
C LEU A 157 -2.75 13.48 -22.06
N ASN A 158 -4.02 13.78 -22.38
CA ASN A 158 -4.39 14.51 -23.58
C ASN A 158 -3.78 15.92 -23.60
N PHE A 159 -3.72 16.60 -22.45
CA PHE A 159 -3.13 17.93 -22.36
C PHE A 159 -1.65 17.95 -22.76
N VAL A 160 -0.91 16.87 -22.49
CA VAL A 160 0.52 16.75 -22.83
C VAL A 160 0.79 15.89 -24.08
N GLU A 161 -0.23 15.49 -24.83
CA GLU A 161 -0.10 14.51 -25.93
C GLU A 161 0.86 14.96 -27.05
N ASN A 162 0.99 16.27 -27.28
CA ASN A 162 1.77 16.86 -28.37
C ASN A 162 3.16 17.37 -27.92
N THR A 163 3.59 16.99 -26.72
CA THR A 163 4.88 17.41 -26.13
C THR A 163 6.03 16.53 -26.60
N ASP A 164 7.25 17.04 -26.70
CA ASP A 164 8.41 16.27 -27.17
C ASP A 164 8.98 15.32 -26.11
N ALA A 165 8.64 15.54 -24.83
CA ALA A 165 8.99 14.69 -23.69
C ALA A 165 7.96 14.89 -22.57
N VAL A 166 7.82 13.91 -21.67
CA VAL A 166 6.90 13.98 -20.52
C VAL A 166 7.65 13.74 -19.21
N ILE A 167 7.38 14.56 -18.21
CA ILE A 167 7.85 14.41 -16.83
C ILE A 167 6.66 14.10 -15.92
N PHE A 168 6.72 13.00 -15.19
CA PHE A 168 5.88 12.73 -14.04
C PHE A 168 6.65 13.06 -12.76
N ASP A 169 6.19 14.07 -12.02
CA ASP A 169 6.76 14.42 -10.72
C ASP A 169 6.05 13.66 -9.60
N MET A 170 6.66 12.56 -9.16
CA MET A 170 6.19 11.70 -8.07
C MET A 170 6.85 12.02 -6.73
N ARG A 171 7.58 13.14 -6.61
CA ARG A 171 8.37 13.44 -5.40
C ARG A 171 7.50 13.56 -4.14
N GLN A 172 6.22 13.88 -4.28
CA GLN A 172 5.26 13.92 -3.17
C GLN A 172 4.21 12.80 -3.23
N ASN A 173 4.37 11.83 -4.14
CA ASN A 173 3.42 10.74 -4.34
C ASN A 173 3.64 9.64 -3.30
N ARG A 174 2.58 9.22 -2.58
CA ARG A 174 2.67 8.15 -1.56
C ARG A 174 2.07 6.82 -2.02
N GLY A 175 1.81 6.69 -3.32
CA GLY A 175 1.22 5.53 -3.95
C GLY A 175 -0.29 5.63 -4.04
N GLY A 176 -0.96 4.48 -3.98
CA GLY A 176 -2.40 4.36 -4.14
C GLY A 176 -2.78 3.10 -4.91
N ALA A 177 -3.80 3.22 -5.76
CA ALA A 177 -4.43 2.12 -6.46
C ALA A 177 -3.61 1.61 -7.66
N PRO A 178 -3.31 0.30 -7.73
CA PRO A 178 -2.65 -0.31 -8.90
C PRO A 178 -3.39 -0.12 -10.22
N SER A 179 -4.71 0.10 -10.19
CA SER A 179 -5.49 0.33 -11.42
C SER A 179 -5.07 1.61 -12.14
N MET A 180 -4.71 2.67 -11.41
CA MET A 180 -4.23 3.90 -12.03
C MET A 180 -2.79 3.77 -12.51
N VAL A 181 -1.95 3.02 -11.79
CA VAL A 181 -0.61 2.65 -12.27
C VAL A 181 -0.70 1.93 -13.61
N GLN A 182 -1.55 0.90 -13.69
CA GLN A 182 -1.80 0.15 -14.92
C GLN A 182 -2.24 1.08 -16.06
N PHE A 183 -3.22 1.95 -15.79
CA PHE A 183 -3.77 2.87 -16.78
C PHE A 183 -2.73 3.83 -17.33
N LEU A 184 -1.93 4.45 -16.45
CA LEU A 184 -0.91 5.42 -16.86
C LEU A 184 0.23 4.75 -17.61
N ILE A 185 0.79 3.65 -17.08
CA ILE A 185 1.89 2.92 -17.74
C ILE A 185 1.47 2.45 -19.13
N SER A 186 0.23 1.97 -19.28
CA SER A 186 -0.24 1.47 -20.58
C SER A 186 -0.19 2.54 -21.69
N HIS A 187 -0.35 3.84 -21.38
CA HIS A 187 -0.24 4.93 -22.37
C HIS A 187 1.20 5.20 -22.85
N PHE A 188 2.18 4.55 -22.26
CA PHE A 188 3.60 4.66 -22.64
C PHE A 188 4.19 3.30 -23.06
N LEU A 189 3.34 2.31 -23.32
CA LEU A 189 3.72 0.99 -23.83
C LEU A 189 3.12 0.75 -25.23
N ASP A 190 3.76 -0.08 -26.04
CA ASP A 190 3.20 -0.48 -27.33
C ASP A 190 1.94 -1.34 -27.08
N PRO A 191 0.74 -0.90 -27.49
CA PRO A 191 -0.49 -1.65 -27.24
C PRO A 191 -0.55 -2.97 -28.03
N ARG A 192 0.38 -3.22 -28.95
CA ARG A 192 0.51 -4.47 -29.70
C ARG A 192 1.34 -5.52 -28.96
N GLU A 193 2.05 -5.13 -27.90
CA GLU A 193 2.89 -6.04 -27.12
C GLU A 193 2.21 -6.42 -25.80
N GLU A 194 2.18 -7.72 -25.52
CA GLU A 194 1.74 -8.22 -24.22
C GLU A 194 2.82 -7.93 -23.17
N THR A 195 2.63 -6.86 -22.41
CA THR A 195 3.57 -6.45 -21.36
C THR A 195 3.00 -6.73 -19.98
N ILE A 196 3.69 -7.55 -19.18
CA ILE A 196 3.42 -7.71 -17.75
C ILE A 196 4.05 -6.53 -17.01
N ILE A 197 3.24 -5.72 -16.34
CA ILE A 197 3.68 -4.57 -15.54
C ILE A 197 4.12 -5.03 -14.14
N ASN A 198 3.33 -5.92 -13.53
CA ASN A 198 3.62 -6.41 -12.19
C ASN A 198 3.06 -7.82 -11.96
N THR A 199 3.66 -8.57 -11.05
CA THR A 199 3.23 -9.91 -10.64
C THR A 199 3.05 -9.92 -9.12
N PHE A 200 1.81 -10.01 -8.64
CA PHE A 200 1.50 -10.03 -7.23
C PHE A 200 1.50 -11.47 -6.70
N VAL A 201 2.35 -11.74 -5.71
CA VAL A 201 2.39 -13.01 -4.98
C VAL A 201 1.69 -12.82 -3.64
N SER A 202 0.87 -13.80 -3.24
CA SER A 202 0.16 -13.78 -1.96
C SER A 202 0.08 -15.18 -1.39
N SER A 203 0.29 -15.32 -0.08
CA SER A 203 0.05 -16.56 0.66
C SER A 203 -1.40 -17.04 0.59
N ALA A 204 -2.35 -16.13 0.32
CA ALA A 204 -3.78 -16.43 0.22
C ALA A 204 -4.21 -16.92 -1.18
N ARG A 205 -3.29 -17.05 -2.14
CA ARG A 205 -3.58 -17.49 -3.51
C ARG A 205 -2.53 -18.49 -3.99
N ASP A 206 -2.99 -19.56 -4.62
CA ASP A 206 -2.10 -20.61 -5.16
C ASP A 206 -1.28 -20.15 -6.38
N TYR A 207 -1.65 -19.03 -7.00
CA TYR A 207 -0.98 -18.51 -8.19
C TYR A 207 -0.80 -16.99 -8.10
N PRO A 208 0.31 -16.46 -8.66
CA PRO A 208 0.48 -15.03 -8.77
C PRO A 208 -0.63 -14.42 -9.64
N SER A 209 -1.09 -13.23 -9.27
CA SER A 209 -1.96 -12.43 -10.14
C SER A 209 -1.15 -11.36 -10.83
N GLU A 210 -1.26 -11.29 -12.16
CA GLU A 210 -0.53 -10.33 -12.97
C GLU A 210 -1.33 -9.06 -13.23
N LEU A 211 -0.63 -7.93 -13.23
CA LEU A 211 -1.08 -6.67 -13.78
C LEU A 211 -0.45 -6.52 -15.15
N GLN A 212 -1.24 -6.68 -16.20
CA GLN A 212 -0.78 -6.57 -17.58
C GLN A 212 -1.15 -5.20 -18.16
N ALA A 213 -0.42 -4.74 -19.19
CA ALA A 213 -0.80 -3.56 -19.95
C ALA A 213 -2.22 -3.71 -20.53
N LEU A 214 -2.97 -2.61 -20.59
CA LEU A 214 -4.32 -2.62 -21.14
C LEU A 214 -4.26 -2.82 -22.66
N ALA A 215 -4.96 -3.84 -23.16
CA ALA A 215 -5.08 -4.12 -24.59
C ALA A 215 -5.85 -3.04 -25.38
N TRP A 216 -6.61 -2.20 -24.67
CA TRP A 216 -7.29 -1.05 -25.24
C TRP A 216 -7.23 0.13 -24.28
N LEU A 217 -6.96 1.31 -24.83
CA LEU A 217 -6.90 2.56 -24.09
C LEU A 217 -7.81 3.60 -24.73
N PRO A 218 -8.48 4.45 -23.93
CA PRO A 218 -9.00 5.69 -24.44
C PRO A 218 -7.83 6.65 -24.69
N GLY A 219 -7.68 7.17 -25.91
CA GLY A 219 -6.57 8.07 -26.26
C GLY A 219 -5.41 7.38 -26.98
N GLU A 220 -4.35 8.15 -27.24
CA GLU A 220 -3.17 7.68 -27.99
C GLU A 220 -2.11 7.10 -27.04
N SER A 221 -1.51 5.96 -27.41
CA SER A 221 -0.30 5.47 -26.74
C SER A 221 0.94 6.11 -27.33
N ARG A 222 1.92 6.45 -26.49
CA ARG A 222 3.14 7.15 -26.86
C ARG A 222 4.38 6.36 -26.41
N PRO A 223 4.64 5.15 -26.94
CA PRO A 223 5.75 4.31 -26.48
C PRO A 223 7.14 4.92 -26.72
N ASP A 224 7.27 5.76 -27.75
CA ASP A 224 8.55 6.35 -28.15
C ASP A 224 8.84 7.72 -27.52
N VAL A 225 7.91 8.27 -26.71
CA VAL A 225 8.13 9.57 -26.08
C VAL A 225 9.15 9.45 -24.93
N PRO A 226 10.18 10.32 -24.86
CA PRO A 226 11.04 10.38 -23.69
C PRO A 226 10.22 10.64 -22.42
N LEU A 227 10.26 9.69 -21.49
CA LEU A 227 9.54 9.72 -20.21
C LEU A 227 10.53 9.82 -19.05
N TYR A 228 10.30 10.79 -18.17
CA TYR A 228 11.10 11.00 -16.96
C TYR A 228 10.21 10.95 -15.73
N VAL A 229 10.67 10.28 -14.67
CA VAL A 229 9.96 10.18 -13.40
C VAL A 229 10.84 10.78 -12.30
N LEU A 230 10.32 11.80 -11.60
CA LEU A 230 11.02 12.41 -10.47
C LEU A 230 10.55 11.76 -9.17
N THR A 231 11.49 11.26 -8.37
CA THR A 231 11.18 10.60 -7.08
C THR A 231 11.91 11.27 -5.91
N SER A 232 11.45 11.01 -4.69
CA SER A 232 12.11 11.47 -3.46
C SER A 232 12.02 10.40 -2.36
N GLY A 233 12.65 10.66 -1.21
CA GLY A 233 12.50 9.79 -0.03
C GLY A 233 11.08 9.73 0.57
N ARG A 234 10.13 10.51 0.02
CA ARG A 234 8.69 10.42 0.35
C ARG A 234 7.91 9.54 -0.62
N THR A 235 8.50 9.21 -1.77
CA THR A 235 7.88 8.34 -2.76
C THR A 235 7.79 6.93 -2.20
N GLY A 236 6.64 6.27 -2.37
CA GLY A 236 6.44 4.93 -1.81
C GLY A 236 5.19 4.23 -2.31
N SER A 237 5.08 2.95 -1.96
CA SER A 237 4.01 2.06 -2.43
C SER A 237 3.97 2.02 -3.96
N ALA A 238 2.86 2.42 -4.57
CA ALA A 238 2.66 2.41 -6.02
C ALA A 238 3.37 3.53 -6.81
N GLY A 239 4.02 4.49 -6.13
CA GLY A 239 4.63 5.67 -6.76
C GLY A 239 6.13 5.61 -6.99
#